data_AF-A0A101PFC3-F1
#
_entry.id   AF-A0A101PFC3-F1
#
_cell.length_a   1.000
_cell.length_b   1.000
_cell.length_c   1.000
_cell.angle_alpha   90.00
_cell.angle_beta   90.00
_cell.angle_gamma   90.00
#
_symmetry.space_group_name_H-M   'P 1'
#
loop_
_entity.id
_entity.type
_entity.pdbx_description
1 polymer ?
#
loop_
_entity_poly.entity_id
_entity_poly.type
_entity_poly.pdbx_seq_one_letter_code
_entity_poly.pdbx_strand_id
1 'polypeptide(L)'
;MRSLKSLLPTAVSVALLTALTGCGGGSDGHALPSAKTVGDVQKFITRAGLPCTALSNDPLGAPGAPAEGFISPTYHGYSGADFKEETKADAAKWSVKEGAACGKDNSDAGGWVIYLTKDMKTFQQAYRDDVRKSVRSSESDPTLRRGTYLVGADFTVDPTASLQDNPLLQTDLRVLNCYPDLKVPSGYSVQPALVEGCVLTDYVPE
;
A
#
# COMPACT_ATOMS: atom_id res chain seq x y z
N MET A 1 -88.44 -18.75 -1.52
CA MET A 1 -88.16 -17.81 -0.40
C MET A 1 -86.67 -17.53 -0.37
N ARG A 2 -86.31 -16.25 -0.35
CA ARG A 2 -84.96 -15.72 -0.62
C ARG A 2 -84.04 -15.97 0.59
N SER A 3 -82.87 -16.57 0.35
CA SER A 3 -81.79 -16.64 1.35
C SER A 3 -80.70 -15.62 1.01
N LEU A 4 -80.26 -14.91 2.06
CA LEU A 4 -79.37 -13.74 2.04
C LEU A 4 -77.98 -14.06 1.47
N LYS A 5 -77.49 -13.19 0.58
CA LYS A 5 -76.09 -13.11 0.17
C LYS A 5 -75.27 -12.47 1.30
N SER A 6 -74.27 -13.18 1.80
CA SER A 6 -73.16 -12.62 2.58
C SER A 6 -71.93 -12.55 1.67
N LEU A 7 -71.37 -11.36 1.49
CA LEU A 7 -70.12 -11.10 0.77
C LEU A 7 -69.06 -10.75 1.81
N LEU A 8 -68.05 -11.61 1.97
CA LEU A 8 -66.82 -11.32 2.71
C LEU A 8 -65.81 -10.68 1.74
N PRO A 9 -65.06 -9.64 2.12
CA PRO A 9 -63.96 -9.12 1.32
C PRO A 9 -62.70 -9.98 1.54
N THR A 10 -62.19 -10.60 0.47
CA THR A 10 -60.84 -11.17 0.43
C THR A 10 -59.82 -10.04 0.25
N ALA A 11 -59.04 -9.77 1.29
CA ALA A 11 -57.87 -8.92 1.20
C ALA A 11 -56.78 -9.63 0.37
N VAL A 12 -56.42 -9.07 -0.78
CA VAL A 12 -55.28 -9.51 -1.59
C VAL A 12 -54.05 -8.76 -1.11
N SER A 13 -53.19 -9.43 -0.33
CA SER A 13 -51.86 -8.91 0.00
C SER A 13 -50.97 -9.01 -1.23
N VAL A 14 -50.72 -7.87 -1.89
CA VAL A 14 -49.71 -7.76 -2.93
C VAL A 14 -48.34 -7.68 -2.25
N ALA A 15 -47.63 -8.79 -2.19
CA ALA A 15 -46.21 -8.80 -1.85
C ALA A 15 -45.41 -8.30 -3.07
N LEU A 16 -44.92 -7.06 -2.99
CA LEU A 16 -43.94 -6.53 -3.95
C LEU A 16 -42.61 -7.26 -3.75
N LEU A 17 -42.31 -8.22 -4.63
CA LEU A 17 -40.94 -8.71 -4.82
C LEU A 17 -40.13 -7.61 -5.50
N THR A 18 -39.32 -6.88 -4.72
CA THR A 18 -38.24 -6.08 -5.27
C THR A 18 -37.13 -7.01 -5.75
N ALA A 19 -37.08 -7.24 -7.06
CA ALA A 19 -35.94 -7.82 -7.73
C ALA A 19 -34.76 -6.85 -7.67
N LEU A 20 -33.79 -7.10 -6.80
CA LEU A 20 -32.46 -6.53 -6.90
C LEU A 20 -31.66 -7.40 -7.88
N THR A 21 -31.72 -7.04 -9.16
CA THR A 21 -30.68 -7.44 -10.13
C THR A 21 -29.43 -6.62 -9.84
N GLY A 22 -28.60 -7.11 -8.92
CA GLY A 22 -27.23 -6.66 -8.70
C GLY A 22 -26.30 -7.84 -8.94
N CYS A 23 -25.87 -8.01 -10.19
CA CYS A 23 -24.95 -9.04 -10.63
C CYS A 23 -23.51 -8.55 -10.45
N GLY A 24 -22.67 -9.34 -9.76
CA GLY A 24 -21.23 -9.40 -10.04
C GLY A 24 -20.29 -8.83 -8.97
N GLY A 25 -19.56 -9.75 -8.33
CA GLY A 25 -18.20 -9.50 -7.83
C GLY A 25 -18.08 -9.12 -6.36
N GLY A 26 -18.07 -10.11 -5.48
CA GLY A 26 -17.58 -9.94 -4.11
C GLY A 26 -16.16 -9.37 -4.14
N SER A 27 -16.06 -8.09 -3.84
CA SER A 27 -14.79 -7.43 -3.53
C SER A 27 -14.71 -7.42 -2.01
N ASP A 28 -14.13 -8.45 -1.43
CA ASP A 28 -13.73 -8.48 -0.01
C ASP A 28 -12.52 -7.54 0.22
N GLY A 29 -12.51 -6.40 -0.47
CA GLY A 29 -11.48 -5.39 -0.39
C GLY A 29 -11.65 -4.62 0.89
N HIS A 30 -10.99 -5.07 1.95
CA HIS A 30 -10.78 -4.24 3.14
C HIS A 30 -10.17 -2.91 2.69
N ALA A 31 -10.77 -1.82 3.15
CA ALA A 31 -10.30 -0.48 2.82
C ALA A 31 -8.88 -0.30 3.35
N LEU A 32 -7.98 0.20 2.50
CA LEU A 32 -6.58 0.46 2.89
C LEU A 32 -6.53 1.46 4.06
N PRO A 33 -5.63 1.24 5.04
CA PRO A 33 -5.49 2.16 6.17
C PRO A 33 -4.95 3.52 5.69
N SER A 34 -5.34 4.59 6.35
CA SER A 34 -4.85 5.96 6.12
C SER A 34 -4.09 6.48 7.35
N ALA A 35 -3.10 7.33 7.12
CA ALA A 35 -2.30 7.97 8.16
C ALA A 35 -2.00 9.44 7.80
N LYS A 36 -2.15 10.33 8.79
CA LYS A 36 -1.92 11.77 8.58
C LYS A 36 -0.47 12.19 8.81
N THR A 37 0.25 11.43 9.62
CA THR A 37 1.62 11.73 10.04
C THR A 37 2.48 10.46 9.97
N VAL A 38 3.79 10.61 9.78
CA VAL A 38 4.74 9.48 9.85
C VAL A 38 4.71 8.81 11.23
N GLY A 39 4.38 9.56 12.29
CA GLY A 39 4.18 9.02 13.64
C GLY A 39 2.96 8.10 13.75
N ASP A 40 1.89 8.34 12.97
CA ASP A 40 0.74 7.44 12.94
C ASP A 40 1.05 6.15 12.18
N VAL A 41 1.88 6.22 11.13
CA VAL A 41 2.41 5.03 10.45
C VAL A 41 3.33 4.24 11.38
N GLN A 42 4.21 4.90 12.15
CA GLN A 42 5.02 4.25 13.18
C GLN A 42 4.15 3.48 14.18
N LYS A 43 3.05 4.08 14.68
CA LYS A 43 2.11 3.40 15.57
C LYS A 43 1.43 2.21 14.89
N PHE A 44 1.19 2.27 13.59
CA PHE A 44 0.68 1.15 12.82
C PHE A 44 1.69 0.00 12.80
N ILE A 45 2.94 0.27 12.45
CA ILE A 45 4.02 -0.72 12.39
C ILE A 45 4.26 -1.36 13.76
N THR A 46 4.33 -0.56 14.82
CA THR A 46 4.53 -1.07 16.20
C THR A 46 3.35 -1.91 16.71
N ARG A 47 2.11 -1.59 16.32
CA ARG A 47 0.94 -2.44 16.64
C ARG A 47 0.98 -3.80 15.94
N ALA A 48 1.66 -3.91 14.81
CA ALA A 48 1.93 -5.20 14.15
C ALA A 48 3.06 -6.00 14.83
N GLY A 49 3.57 -5.54 15.98
CA GLY A 49 4.61 -6.21 16.75
C GLY A 49 6.04 -5.89 16.31
N LEU A 50 6.22 -4.93 15.41
CA LEU A 50 7.52 -4.60 14.83
C LEU A 50 8.23 -3.45 15.59
N PRO A 51 9.56 -3.54 15.82
CA PRO A 51 10.32 -2.58 16.63
C PRO A 51 10.67 -1.27 15.90
N CYS A 52 9.70 -0.64 15.24
CA CYS A 52 9.85 0.69 14.62
C CYS A 52 9.96 1.79 15.70
N THR A 53 11.15 1.90 16.28
CA THR A 53 11.53 2.86 17.32
C THR A 53 12.48 3.92 16.74
N ALA A 54 12.70 5.01 17.47
CA ALA A 54 13.60 6.09 17.07
C ALA A 54 13.30 6.68 15.67
N LEU A 55 12.02 7.00 15.42
CA LEU A 55 11.59 7.64 14.17
C LEU A 55 12.36 8.93 13.93
N SER A 56 12.94 9.05 12.74
CA SER A 56 13.72 10.20 12.31
C SER A 56 13.42 10.55 10.86
N ASN A 57 13.38 11.84 10.57
CA ASN A 57 13.23 12.37 9.21
C ASN A 57 14.58 12.76 8.58
N ASP A 58 15.69 12.38 9.20
CA ASP A 58 17.04 12.53 8.64
C ASP A 58 17.35 11.35 7.70
N PRO A 59 17.33 11.55 6.36
CA PRO A 59 17.60 10.52 5.36
C PRO A 59 18.90 9.76 5.55
N LEU A 60 19.95 10.41 6.07
CA LEU A 60 21.27 9.78 6.20
C LEU A 60 21.60 9.37 7.64
N GLY A 61 20.83 9.87 8.61
CA GLY A 61 21.06 9.64 10.04
C GLY A 61 19.98 8.83 10.73
N ALA A 62 18.88 8.51 10.05
CA ALA A 62 17.76 7.80 10.66
C ALA A 62 18.11 6.33 10.93
N PRO A 63 17.86 5.83 12.16
CA PRO A 63 17.91 4.41 12.45
C PRO A 63 16.94 3.64 11.54
N GLY A 64 17.42 2.59 10.88
CA GLY A 64 16.59 1.78 9.99
C GLY A 64 16.48 2.31 8.56
N ALA A 65 17.10 3.44 8.23
CA ALA A 65 17.30 3.83 6.83
C ALA A 65 18.42 3.01 6.19
N PRO A 66 18.36 2.76 4.86
CA PRO A 66 19.48 2.21 4.12
C PRO A 66 20.65 3.21 4.07
N ALA A 67 21.86 2.75 3.72
CA ALA A 67 23.08 3.55 3.80
C ALA A 67 23.11 4.77 2.84
N GLU A 68 22.46 4.63 1.69
CA GLU A 68 22.23 5.68 0.69
C GLU A 68 21.16 6.70 1.13
N GLY A 69 20.41 6.37 2.18
CA GLY A 69 19.32 7.15 2.71
C GLY A 69 18.00 6.99 1.95
N PHE A 70 17.09 7.93 2.15
CA PHE A 70 15.73 7.87 1.59
C PHE A 70 15.26 9.20 1.00
N ILE A 71 14.15 9.14 0.26
CA ILE A 71 13.53 10.31 -0.38
C ILE A 71 12.93 11.24 0.68
N SER A 72 13.35 12.51 0.72
CA SER A 72 12.84 13.49 1.69
C SER A 72 12.79 14.91 1.13
N PRO A 73 11.63 15.59 1.16
CA PRO A 73 11.52 16.97 0.67
C PRO A 73 12.13 18.02 1.60
N THR A 74 12.47 17.64 2.84
CA THR A 74 12.90 18.56 3.91
C THR A 74 14.29 18.21 4.44
N TYR A 75 15.13 17.57 3.63
CA TYR A 75 16.47 17.24 4.07
C TYR A 75 17.34 18.51 4.25
N HIS A 76 17.81 18.72 5.47
CA HIS A 76 18.61 19.90 5.85
C HIS A 76 20.02 19.54 6.35
N GLY A 77 20.45 18.28 6.24
CA GLY A 77 21.73 17.81 6.80
C GLY A 77 22.98 18.33 6.08
N TYR A 78 24.17 17.93 6.51
CA TYR A 78 25.45 18.44 5.98
C TYR A 78 25.96 17.72 4.72
N SER A 79 25.21 16.76 4.15
CA SER A 79 25.64 16.16 2.89
C SER A 79 25.67 17.19 1.75
N GLY A 80 26.41 16.84 0.69
CA GLY A 80 26.65 17.73 -0.45
C GLY A 80 25.35 18.33 -1.01
N ALA A 81 25.44 19.53 -1.58
CA ALA A 81 24.31 20.22 -2.18
C ALA A 81 23.56 19.36 -3.22
N ASP A 82 24.29 18.50 -3.93
CA ASP A 82 23.74 17.60 -4.94
C ASP A 82 22.74 16.59 -4.34
N PHE A 83 23.07 15.96 -3.20
CA PHE A 83 22.17 15.01 -2.53
C PHE A 83 20.86 15.70 -2.07
N LYS A 84 20.96 16.94 -1.60
CA LYS A 84 19.80 17.74 -1.16
C LYS A 84 18.84 18.04 -2.30
N GLU A 85 19.37 18.46 -3.44
CA GLU A 85 18.56 18.80 -4.60
C GLU A 85 17.97 17.53 -5.23
N GLU A 86 18.73 16.44 -5.31
CA GLU A 86 18.26 15.14 -5.81
C GLU A 86 17.10 14.59 -4.98
N THR A 87 17.26 14.49 -3.65
CA THR A 87 16.20 13.94 -2.78
C THR A 87 14.91 14.77 -2.81
N LYS A 88 15.03 16.10 -3.00
CA LYS A 88 13.88 16.99 -3.16
C LYS A 88 13.21 16.83 -4.53
N ALA A 89 14.00 16.70 -5.59
CA ALA A 89 13.48 16.45 -6.94
C ALA A 89 12.76 15.09 -6.98
N ASP A 90 13.33 14.06 -6.35
CA ASP A 90 12.70 12.75 -6.22
C ASP A 90 11.44 12.82 -5.37
N ALA A 91 11.44 13.56 -4.26
CA ALA A 91 10.22 13.73 -3.47
C ALA A 91 9.08 14.35 -4.30
N ALA A 92 9.40 15.29 -5.19
CA ALA A 92 8.42 15.83 -6.13
C ALA A 92 7.97 14.78 -7.18
N LYS A 93 8.91 14.05 -7.79
CA LYS A 93 8.65 13.01 -8.80
C LYS A 93 7.74 11.90 -8.25
N TRP A 94 8.01 11.45 -7.02
CA TRP A 94 7.28 10.38 -6.34
C TRP A 94 6.07 10.88 -5.54
N SER A 95 5.80 12.19 -5.57
CA SER A 95 4.74 12.82 -4.79
C SER A 95 4.84 12.57 -3.27
N VAL A 96 6.05 12.42 -2.75
CA VAL A 96 6.34 12.31 -1.31
C VAL A 96 6.27 13.69 -0.67
N LYS A 97 5.46 13.86 0.38
CA LYS A 97 5.40 15.10 1.18
C LYS A 97 6.19 15.04 2.47
N GLU A 98 6.44 13.83 2.96
CA GLU A 98 7.19 13.59 4.19
C GLU A 98 7.78 12.18 4.12
N GLY A 99 9.06 12.07 4.46
CA GLY A 99 9.78 10.81 4.58
C GLY A 99 10.38 10.69 5.97
N ALA A 100 10.33 9.49 6.54
CA ALA A 100 10.99 9.18 7.80
C ALA A 100 11.42 7.72 7.81
N ALA A 101 12.37 7.35 8.67
CA ALA A 101 12.71 5.96 8.93
C ALA A 101 12.79 5.67 10.43
N CYS A 102 12.62 4.41 10.78
CA CYS A 102 12.67 3.90 12.15
C CYS A 102 13.22 2.47 12.18
N GLY A 103 13.55 2.01 13.39
CA GLY A 103 14.00 0.64 13.62
C GLY A 103 15.50 0.49 13.49
N LYS A 104 15.93 -0.67 13.00
CA LYS A 104 17.36 -0.98 12.86
C LYS A 104 17.59 -1.69 11.53
N ASP A 105 18.39 -1.04 10.70
CA ASP A 105 18.71 -1.58 9.38
C ASP A 105 19.51 -2.88 9.51
N ASN A 106 19.28 -3.81 8.58
CA ASN A 106 19.91 -5.15 8.55
C ASN A 106 19.72 -6.00 9.83
N SER A 107 18.67 -5.76 10.60
CA SER A 107 18.22 -6.70 11.64
C SER A 107 17.19 -7.68 11.08
N ASP A 108 17.05 -8.87 11.68
CA ASP A 108 15.99 -9.83 11.29
C ASP A 108 14.59 -9.21 11.36
N ALA A 109 14.41 -8.22 12.25
CA ALA A 109 13.18 -7.44 12.34
C ALA A 109 13.10 -6.30 11.30
N GLY A 110 14.23 -5.81 10.79
CA GLY A 110 14.35 -4.78 9.76
C GLY A 110 14.32 -3.32 10.23
N GLY A 111 14.64 -2.43 9.30
CA GLY A 111 14.26 -1.02 9.32
C GLY A 111 13.04 -0.78 8.45
N TRP A 112 12.39 0.38 8.63
CA TRP A 112 11.25 0.79 7.80
C TRP A 112 11.42 2.23 7.39
N VAL A 113 11.45 2.46 6.08
CA VAL A 113 11.26 3.79 5.53
C VAL A 113 9.76 4.02 5.30
N ILE A 114 9.28 5.17 5.71
CA ILE A 114 7.88 5.58 5.68
C ILE A 114 7.78 6.80 4.77
N TYR A 115 6.88 6.75 3.81
CA TYR A 115 6.55 7.90 2.97
C TYR A 115 5.08 8.27 3.12
N LEU A 116 4.80 9.51 3.49
CA LEU A 116 3.47 10.07 3.26
C LEU A 116 3.44 10.65 1.86
N THR A 117 2.35 10.38 1.15
CA THR A 117 2.15 10.84 -0.23
C THR A 117 1.15 11.99 -0.29
N LYS A 118 1.29 12.87 -1.29
CA LYS A 118 0.23 13.83 -1.67
C LYS A 118 -0.77 13.20 -2.64
N ASP A 119 -0.26 12.34 -3.51
CA ASP A 119 -1.01 11.65 -4.55
C ASP A 119 -0.45 10.22 -4.69
N MET A 120 -1.21 9.26 -4.15
CA MET A 120 -0.85 7.85 -4.19
C MET A 120 -0.81 7.30 -5.63
N LYS A 121 -1.59 7.85 -6.56
CA LYS A 121 -1.55 7.43 -7.96
C LYS A 121 -0.22 7.85 -8.60
N THR A 122 0.24 9.07 -8.31
CA THR A 122 1.56 9.53 -8.76
C THR A 122 2.70 8.68 -8.18
N PHE A 123 2.63 8.31 -6.90
CA PHE A 123 3.62 7.42 -6.28
C PHE A 123 3.66 6.05 -6.98
N GLN A 124 2.50 5.40 -7.16
CA GLN A 124 2.40 4.10 -7.83
C GLN A 124 2.88 4.18 -9.29
N GLN A 125 2.66 5.32 -9.95
CA GLN A 125 3.13 5.57 -11.31
C GLN A 125 4.66 5.61 -11.36
N ALA A 126 5.31 6.32 -10.44
CA ALA A 126 6.76 6.40 -10.35
C ALA A 126 7.38 5.02 -10.09
N TYR A 127 6.81 4.24 -9.16
CA TYR A 127 7.26 2.88 -8.89
C TYR A 127 7.15 1.98 -10.13
N ARG A 128 6.03 2.03 -10.85
CA ARG A 128 5.84 1.26 -12.08
C ARG A 128 6.89 1.58 -13.13
N ASP A 129 7.20 2.86 -13.30
CA ASP A 129 8.17 3.31 -14.30
C ASP A 129 9.59 2.82 -13.95
N ASP A 130 9.93 2.84 -12.66
CA ASP A 130 11.20 2.30 -12.16
C ASP A 130 11.29 0.77 -12.32
N VAL A 131 10.22 0.01 -12.02
CA VAL A 131 10.15 -1.43 -12.29
C VAL A 131 10.31 -1.73 -13.78
N ARG A 132 9.58 -1.01 -14.65
CA ARG A 132 9.67 -1.20 -16.11
C ARG A 132 11.04 -0.85 -16.66
N LYS A 133 11.71 0.16 -16.10
CA LYS A 133 13.08 0.52 -16.45
C LYS A 133 14.04 -0.61 -16.08
N SER A 134 13.90 -1.19 -14.88
CA SER A 134 14.71 -2.31 -14.40
C SER A 134 14.51 -3.56 -15.27
N VAL A 135 13.26 -3.95 -15.56
CA VAL A 135 12.94 -5.12 -16.40
C VAL A 135 13.51 -5.02 -17.82
N ARG A 136 13.65 -3.80 -18.35
CA ARG A 136 14.23 -3.56 -19.70
C ARG A 136 15.74 -3.49 -19.70
N SER A 137 16.38 -3.42 -18.53
CA SER A 137 17.83 -3.34 -18.42
C SER A 137 18.46 -4.74 -18.46
N SER A 138 19.73 -4.83 -18.84
CA SER A 138 20.52 -6.07 -18.73
C SER A 138 20.86 -6.43 -17.27
N GLU A 139 20.55 -5.54 -16.33
CA GLU A 139 20.80 -5.64 -14.90
C GLU A 139 19.46 -5.59 -14.14
N SER A 140 18.49 -6.37 -14.62
CA SER A 140 17.17 -6.46 -13.96
C SER A 140 17.36 -6.86 -12.51
N ASP A 141 16.84 -6.06 -11.59
CA ASP A 141 16.83 -6.38 -10.18
C ASP A 141 15.73 -7.44 -9.92
N PRO A 142 16.11 -8.69 -9.58
CA PRO A 142 15.14 -9.76 -9.34
C PRO A 142 14.27 -9.50 -8.11
N THR A 143 14.70 -8.64 -7.19
CA THR A 143 13.95 -8.33 -5.97
C THR A 143 12.67 -7.54 -6.27
N LEU A 144 12.62 -6.79 -7.37
CA LEU A 144 11.43 -6.05 -7.80
C LEU A 144 10.27 -6.96 -8.18
N ARG A 145 10.52 -8.24 -8.49
CA ARG A 145 9.45 -9.22 -8.70
C ARG A 145 8.60 -9.41 -7.45
N ARG A 146 9.18 -9.20 -6.26
CA ARG A 146 8.49 -9.32 -4.97
C ARG A 146 7.57 -8.15 -4.66
N GLY A 147 7.73 -7.03 -5.37
CA GLY A 147 7.25 -5.75 -4.88
C GLY A 147 8.20 -5.18 -3.83
N THR A 148 8.11 -3.87 -3.60
CA THR A 148 8.99 -3.14 -2.66
C THR A 148 8.16 -2.50 -1.55
N TYR A 149 7.06 -1.84 -1.93
CA TYR A 149 6.28 -1.04 -1.00
C TYR A 149 5.04 -1.77 -0.51
N LEU A 150 4.83 -1.73 0.79
CA LEU A 150 3.52 -1.95 1.41
C LEU A 150 2.75 -0.63 1.40
N VAL A 151 1.53 -0.64 0.89
CA VAL A 151 0.75 0.56 0.56
C VAL A 151 -0.51 0.64 1.41
N GLY A 152 -0.70 1.80 2.04
CA GLY A 152 -1.97 2.27 2.58
C GLY A 152 -2.66 3.22 1.60
N ALA A 153 -3.73 3.88 2.02
CA ALA A 153 -4.48 4.80 1.17
C ALA A 153 -3.67 6.05 0.77
N ASP A 154 -2.83 6.56 1.69
CA ASP A 154 -2.10 7.83 1.55
C ASP A 154 -0.64 7.77 2.03
N PHE A 155 -0.16 6.58 2.40
CA PHE A 155 1.23 6.35 2.80
C PHE A 155 1.76 5.03 2.26
N THR A 156 3.08 4.89 2.25
CA THR A 156 3.77 3.64 1.96
C THR A 156 4.81 3.33 3.03
N VAL A 157 5.09 2.03 3.18
CA VAL A 157 6.17 1.50 4.01
C VAL A 157 7.09 0.70 3.10
N ASP A 158 8.37 0.97 3.19
CA ASP A 158 9.47 0.30 2.51
C ASP A 158 10.31 -0.42 3.57
N PRO A 159 10.07 -1.71 3.81
CA PRO A 159 10.88 -2.49 4.74
C PRO A 159 12.28 -2.70 4.17
N THR A 160 13.32 -2.42 4.95
CA THR A 160 14.71 -2.70 4.54
C THR A 160 15.09 -4.18 4.68
N ALA A 161 14.26 -4.96 5.39
CA ALA A 161 14.34 -6.41 5.45
C ALA A 161 13.41 -7.08 4.42
N SER A 162 13.52 -8.40 4.28
CA SER A 162 12.68 -9.18 3.39
C SER A 162 11.18 -8.94 3.66
N LEU A 163 10.41 -8.82 2.57
CA LEU A 163 8.94 -8.83 2.65
C LEU A 163 8.40 -10.23 2.94
N GLN A 164 9.16 -11.28 2.65
CA GLN A 164 8.77 -12.65 3.01
C GLN A 164 8.57 -12.74 4.53
N ASP A 165 7.41 -13.27 4.94
CA ASP A 165 7.00 -13.38 6.34
C ASP A 165 6.88 -12.07 7.13
N ASN A 166 6.87 -10.90 6.45
CA ASN A 166 6.74 -9.63 7.12
C ASN A 166 5.37 -9.51 7.83
N PRO A 167 5.32 -9.26 9.16
CA PRO A 167 4.05 -9.16 9.90
C PRO A 167 3.07 -8.12 9.36
N LEU A 168 3.56 -7.11 8.62
CA LEU A 168 2.70 -6.12 7.98
C LEU A 168 1.81 -6.73 6.87
N LEU A 169 2.18 -7.88 6.30
CA LEU A 169 1.35 -8.60 5.34
C LEU A 169 0.06 -9.16 5.97
N GLN A 170 0.05 -9.37 7.29
CA GLN A 170 -1.12 -9.81 8.03
C GLN A 170 -2.06 -8.64 8.42
N THR A 171 -1.76 -7.43 7.93
CA THR A 171 -2.56 -6.23 8.17
C THR A 171 -3.35 -5.85 6.91
N ASP A 172 -4.03 -4.70 6.94
CA ASP A 172 -4.72 -4.15 5.77
C ASP A 172 -3.79 -3.43 4.77
N LEU A 173 -2.47 -3.42 5.00
CA LEU A 173 -1.50 -3.00 3.99
C LEU A 173 -1.39 -4.03 2.86
N ARG A 174 -1.11 -3.55 1.66
CA ARG A 174 -0.93 -4.41 0.49
C ARG A 174 0.37 -4.11 -0.22
N VAL A 175 1.06 -5.14 -0.67
CA VAL A 175 2.23 -5.04 -1.53
C VAL A 175 1.79 -4.43 -2.85
N LEU A 176 2.41 -3.31 -3.22
CA LEU A 176 2.34 -2.77 -4.56
C LEU A 176 3.31 -3.54 -5.45
N ASN A 177 2.75 -4.25 -6.43
CA ASN A 177 3.54 -4.99 -7.38
C ASN A 177 3.18 -4.58 -8.81
N CYS A 178 4.20 -4.18 -9.58
CA CYS A 178 4.08 -3.71 -10.95
C CYS A 178 4.86 -4.59 -11.93
N TYR A 179 5.32 -5.76 -11.49
CA TYR A 179 6.09 -6.69 -12.31
C TYR A 179 5.14 -7.36 -13.32
N PRO A 180 5.43 -7.32 -14.64
CA PRO A 180 4.46 -7.68 -15.68
C PRO A 180 4.01 -9.14 -15.66
N ASP A 181 4.89 -10.04 -15.20
CA ASP A 181 4.61 -11.48 -15.18
C ASP A 181 4.16 -12.01 -13.81
N LEU A 182 3.80 -11.11 -12.88
CA LEU A 182 3.30 -11.53 -11.58
C LEU A 182 2.03 -12.38 -11.76
N LYS A 183 2.06 -13.58 -11.19
CA LYS A 183 0.90 -14.46 -11.06
C LYS A 183 0.62 -14.67 -9.60
N VAL A 184 -0.45 -14.06 -9.10
CA VAL A 184 -0.89 -14.25 -7.71
C VAL A 184 -1.67 -15.57 -7.63
N PRO A 185 -1.25 -16.54 -6.79
CA PRO A 185 -1.97 -17.79 -6.61
C PRO A 185 -3.36 -17.58 -6.01
N SER A 186 -4.25 -18.56 -6.21
CA SER A 186 -5.54 -18.58 -5.50
C SER A 186 -5.32 -18.63 -3.99
N GLY A 187 -6.13 -17.87 -3.23
CA GLY A 187 -6.04 -17.79 -1.77
C GLY A 187 -5.41 -16.51 -1.24
N TYR A 188 -4.79 -15.71 -2.12
CA TYR A 188 -4.28 -14.38 -1.81
C TYR A 188 -5.26 -13.29 -2.24
N SER A 189 -5.27 -12.17 -1.53
CA SER A 189 -6.02 -10.96 -1.89
C SER A 189 -5.37 -10.28 -3.08
N VAL A 190 -6.17 -9.87 -4.06
CA VAL A 190 -5.74 -9.06 -5.19
C VAL A 190 -6.75 -7.94 -5.40
N GLN A 191 -6.26 -6.72 -5.46
CA GLN A 191 -7.05 -5.53 -5.77
C GLN A 191 -6.33 -4.73 -6.87
N PRO A 192 -7.06 -4.05 -7.76
CA PRO A 192 -6.45 -3.13 -8.72
C PRO A 192 -5.67 -2.03 -7.99
N ALA A 193 -4.47 -1.73 -8.46
CA ALA A 193 -3.78 -0.51 -8.09
C ALA A 193 -4.43 0.71 -8.77
N LEU A 194 -4.06 1.92 -8.37
CA LEU A 194 -4.53 3.17 -8.99
C LEU A 194 -3.93 3.39 -10.39
N VAL A 195 -2.96 2.57 -10.76
CA VAL A 195 -2.18 2.64 -12.00
C VAL A 195 -2.28 1.30 -12.73
N GLU A 196 -2.62 1.35 -14.01
CA GLU A 196 -2.76 0.16 -14.85
C GLU A 196 -1.44 -0.62 -14.95
N GLY A 197 -1.55 -1.95 -14.92
CA GLY A 197 -0.40 -2.86 -14.94
C GLY A 197 0.27 -3.06 -13.58
N CYS A 198 -0.32 -2.52 -12.51
CA CYS A 198 0.07 -2.82 -11.14
C CYS A 198 -1.12 -3.41 -10.37
N VAL A 199 -0.81 -4.17 -9.33
CA VAL A 199 -1.79 -4.73 -8.39
C VAL A 199 -1.39 -4.43 -6.96
N LEU A 200 -2.38 -4.47 -6.07
CA LEU A 200 -2.20 -4.50 -4.63
C LEU A 200 -2.53 -5.92 -4.15
N THR A 201 -1.59 -6.57 -3.46
CA THR A 201 -1.75 -7.96 -3.02
C THR A 201 -1.12 -8.22 -1.66
N ASP A 202 -1.56 -9.26 -0.96
CA ASP A 202 -0.88 -9.81 0.23
C ASP A 202 0.08 -10.96 -0.13
N TYR A 203 0.27 -11.24 -1.42
CA TYR A 203 1.22 -12.23 -1.94
C TYR A 203 2.61 -11.63 -2.19
N VAL A 204 3.65 -12.32 -1.70
CA VAL A 204 5.05 -12.05 -2.03
C VAL A 204 5.62 -13.30 -2.74
N PRO A 205 5.97 -13.23 -4.03
CA PRO A 205 6.57 -14.36 -4.72
C PRO A 205 7.95 -14.71 -4.16
N GLU A 206 8.28 -16.00 -4.18
CA GLU A 206 9.62 -16.51 -3.88
C GLU A 206 10.70 -15.92 -4.80
#